data_AF-A0A7X7D7Q6-F1
#
_entry.id   AF-A0A7X7D7Q6-F1
#
_cell.length_a   1.000
_cell.length_b   1.000
_cell.length_c   1.000
_cell.angle_alpha   90.00
_cell.angle_beta   90.00
_cell.angle_gamma   90.00
#
_symmetry.space_group_name_H-M   'P 1'
#
loop_
_entity.id
_entity.type
_entity.pdbx_description
1 polymer ?
#
loop_
_entity_poly.entity_id
_entity_poly.type
_entity_poly.pdbx_seq_one_letter_code
_entity_poly.pdbx_strand_id
1 'polypeptide(L)'
;MAITEETRHHLFKRLEEVLGPEEAATMMEHLPPVGWADVATKRDLDHIAERFELRLTVELATVRSELRGEFTAGMTGLRGEMVQLRDDLRSEVKSDMNAMETRLTAQFEALRTEQRQFALVLVAGMVSTLGAVIGLG
;
A
#
# COMPACT_ATOMS: atom_id res chain seq x y z
N MET A 1 -31.60 26.13 35.19
CA MET A 1 -32.16 25.58 36.45
C MET A 1 -33.15 24.51 36.03
N ALA A 2 -32.81 23.23 36.19
CA ALA A 2 -33.67 22.12 35.82
C ALA A 2 -34.85 22.02 36.79
N ILE A 3 -36.06 21.74 36.29
CA ILE A 3 -37.24 21.52 37.13
C ILE A 3 -37.06 20.16 37.82
N THR A 4 -37.03 20.14 39.16
CA THR A 4 -36.94 18.90 39.94
C THR A 4 -38.31 18.25 40.09
N GLU A 5 -38.33 16.94 40.34
CA GLU A 5 -39.57 16.19 40.54
C GLU A 5 -40.38 16.70 41.74
N GLU A 6 -39.71 17.17 42.80
CA GLU A 6 -40.35 17.80 43.95
C GLU A 6 -41.05 19.11 43.58
N THR A 7 -40.43 19.93 42.73
CA THR A 7 -41.00 21.19 42.27
C THR A 7 -42.22 20.95 41.35
N ARG A 8 -42.13 19.92 40.50
CA ARG A 8 -43.21 19.48 39.62
C ARG A 8 -44.41 18.98 40.42
N HIS A 9 -44.17 18.15 41.43
CA HIS A 9 -45.22 17.63 42.32
C HIS A 9 -45.91 18.75 43.10
N HIS A 10 -45.14 19.72 43.60
CA HIS A 10 -45.70 20.88 44.27
C HIS A 10 -46.57 21.74 43.33
N LEU A 11 -46.15 21.95 42.07
CA LEU A 11 -46.96 22.65 41.07
C LEU A 11 -48.28 21.92 40.79
N PHE A 12 -48.24 20.59 40.64
CA PHE A 12 -49.44 19.79 40.39
C PHE A 12 -50.49 19.96 41.49
N LYS A 13 -50.09 19.86 42.77
CA LYS A 13 -51.03 20.06 43.90
C LYS A 13 -51.69 21.44 43.90
N ARG A 14 -50.94 22.48 43.56
CA ARG A 14 -51.48 23.85 43.47
C ARG A 14 -52.44 24.04 42.29
N LEU A 15 -52.21 23.30 41.20
CA LEU A 15 -53.12 23.30 40.05
C LEU A 15 -54.42 22.54 40.36
N GLU A 16 -54.34 21.41 41.06
CA GLU A 16 -55.53 20.65 41.50
C GLU A 16 -56.46 21.50 42.38
N GLU A 17 -55.90 22.29 43.31
CA GLU A 17 -56.66 23.18 44.19
C GLU A 17 -57.47 24.26 43.44
N VAL A 18 -56.99 24.70 42.27
CA VAL A 18 -57.55 25.86 41.53
C VAL A 18 -58.40 25.43 40.34
N LEU A 19 -57.95 24.43 39.59
CA LEU A 19 -58.55 24.02 38.32
C LEU A 19 -59.39 22.75 38.44
N GLY A 20 -59.19 21.94 39.49
CA GLY A 20 -59.72 20.59 39.57
C GLY A 20 -58.70 19.54 39.12
N PRO A 21 -58.90 18.27 39.51
CA PRO A 21 -57.91 17.21 39.30
C PRO A 21 -57.71 16.83 37.82
N GLU A 22 -58.77 16.82 37.00
CA GLU A 22 -58.65 16.42 35.58
C GLU A 22 -57.96 17.50 34.74
N GLU A 23 -58.32 18.77 34.95
CA GLU A 23 -57.73 19.91 34.26
C GLU A 23 -56.25 20.09 34.63
N ALA A 24 -55.90 19.88 35.90
CA ALA A 24 -54.51 19.90 36.36
C ALA A 24 -53.68 18.77 35.74
N ALA A 25 -54.22 17.55 35.67
CA ALA A 25 -53.54 16.42 35.03
C ALA A 25 -53.28 16.68 33.55
N THR A 26 -54.30 17.15 32.82
CA THR A 26 -54.20 17.49 31.40
C THR A 26 -53.12 18.56 31.15
N MET A 27 -53.05 19.59 31.99
CA MET A 27 -52.02 20.62 31.83
C MET A 27 -50.61 20.10 32.14
N MET A 28 -50.46 19.23 33.14
CA MET A 28 -49.17 18.60 33.44
C MET A 28 -48.71 17.65 32.34
N GLU A 29 -49.63 16.97 31.64
CA GLU A 29 -49.31 16.11 30.48
C GLU A 29 -48.71 16.90 29.31
N HIS A 30 -49.04 18.18 29.17
CA HIS A 30 -48.48 19.05 28.13
C HIS A 30 -47.12 19.65 28.49
N LEU A 31 -46.70 19.56 29.75
CA LEU A 31 -45.39 20.05 30.18
C LEU A 31 -44.34 18.95 29.99
N PRO A 32 -43.15 19.26 29.45
CA PRO A 32 -42.12 18.27 29.31
C PRO A 32 -41.71 17.69 30.67
N PRO A 33 -41.36 16.39 30.72
CA PRO A 33 -40.89 15.71 31.95
C PRO A 33 -39.51 16.20 32.40
N VAL A 34 -38.85 17.06 31.61
CA VAL A 34 -37.59 17.76 31.92
C VAL A 34 -37.75 19.26 31.70
N GLY A 35 -36.78 20.08 32.14
CA GLY A 35 -36.84 21.51 31.86
C GLY A 35 -36.72 21.79 30.37
N TRP A 36 -37.35 22.88 29.88
CA TRP A 36 -37.21 23.32 28.49
C TRP A 36 -35.77 23.63 28.07
N ALA A 37 -34.88 23.90 29.04
CA ALA A 37 -33.45 24.07 28.80
C ALA A 37 -32.73 22.78 28.40
N ASP A 38 -33.31 21.62 28.71
CA ASP A 38 -32.74 20.31 28.40
C ASP A 38 -33.26 19.75 27.06
N VAL A 39 -34.27 20.40 26.48
CA VAL A 39 -34.84 20.03 25.17
C VAL A 39 -34.08 20.77 24.07
N ALA A 40 -33.43 20.02 23.18
CA ALA A 40 -32.75 20.60 22.03
C ALA A 40 -33.72 21.39 21.15
N THR A 41 -33.40 22.65 20.87
CA THR A 41 -34.19 23.49 19.98
C THR A 41 -33.87 23.17 18.52
N LYS A 42 -34.73 23.61 17.60
CA LYS A 42 -34.44 23.50 16.15
C LYS A 42 -33.10 24.14 15.79
N ARG A 43 -32.77 25.28 16.41
CA ARG A 43 -31.51 25.99 16.16
C ARG A 43 -30.29 25.18 16.63
N ASP A 44 -30.42 24.45 17.74
CA ASP A 44 -29.35 23.55 18.21
C ASP A 44 -29.14 22.40 17.23
N LEU A 45 -30.23 21.82 16.73
CA LEU A 45 -30.18 20.76 15.72
C LEU A 45 -29.61 21.26 14.40
N ASP A 46 -30.01 22.43 13.92
CA ASP A 46 -29.48 23.04 12.70
C ASP A 46 -27.96 23.29 12.82
N HIS A 47 -27.51 23.78 13.97
CA HIS A 47 -26.08 24.00 14.21
C HIS A 47 -25.29 22.70 14.26
N ILE A 48 -25.84 21.66 14.90
CA ILE A 48 -25.22 20.32 14.93
C ILE A 48 -25.17 19.71 13.52
N ALA A 49 -26.25 19.84 12.74
CA ALA A 49 -26.34 19.34 11.38
C ALA A 49 -25.29 20.01 10.48
N GLU A 50 -25.19 21.34 10.51
CA GLU A 50 -24.18 22.10 9.75
C GLU A 50 -22.75 21.67 10.13
N ARG A 51 -22.47 21.54 11.43
CA ARG A 51 -21.15 21.06 11.90
C ARG A 51 -20.85 19.65 11.42
N PHE A 52 -21.85 18.78 11.43
CA PHE A 52 -21.71 17.40 11.00
C PHE A 52 -21.47 17.30 9.49
N GLU A 53 -22.22 18.05 8.68
CA GLU A 53 -22.01 18.13 7.23
C GLU A 53 -20.62 18.66 6.87
N LEU A 54 -20.17 19.72 7.54
CA LEU A 54 -18.82 20.26 7.35
C LEU A 54 -17.76 19.21 7.69
N ARG A 55 -17.90 18.53 8.84
CA ARG A 55 -16.96 17.48 9.24
C ARG A 55 -16.93 16.35 8.23
N LEU A 56 -18.09 15.83 7.82
CA LEU A 56 -18.15 14.76 6.81
C LEU A 56 -17.54 15.18 5.48
N THR A 57 -17.80 16.41 5.04
CA THR A 57 -17.23 16.94 3.79
C THR A 57 -15.71 16.96 3.84
N VAL A 58 -15.14 17.40 4.98
CA VAL A 58 -13.69 17.41 5.18
C VAL A 58 -13.13 15.99 5.24
N GLU A 59 -13.71 15.10 6.04
CA GLU A 59 -13.25 13.70 6.15
C GLU A 59 -13.28 12.97 4.80
N LEU A 60 -14.37 13.13 4.02
CA LEU A 60 -14.47 12.55 2.67
C LEU A 60 -13.45 13.16 1.70
N ALA A 61 -13.17 14.45 1.81
CA ALA A 61 -12.15 15.09 0.98
C ALA A 61 -10.74 14.57 1.32
N THR A 62 -10.45 14.37 2.61
CA THR A 62 -9.19 13.78 3.10
C THR A 62 -9.02 12.37 2.60
N VAL A 63 -9.99 11.47 2.83
CA VAL A 63 -9.94 10.08 2.37
C VAL A 63 -9.77 10.00 0.85
N ARG A 64 -10.49 10.84 0.09
CA ARG A 64 -10.32 10.89 -1.37
C ARG A 64 -8.90 11.32 -1.78
N SER A 65 -8.31 12.28 -1.06
CA SER A 65 -6.95 12.75 -1.31
C SER A 65 -5.93 11.67 -1.00
N GLU A 66 -6.07 10.98 0.13
CA GLU A 66 -5.21 9.87 0.55
C GLU A 66 -5.24 8.74 -0.48
N LEU A 67 -6.44 8.26 -0.85
CA LEU A 67 -6.60 7.21 -1.86
C LEU A 67 -5.97 7.58 -3.20
N ARG A 68 -6.12 8.83 -3.64
CA ARG A 68 -5.47 9.32 -4.87
C ARG A 68 -3.95 9.37 -4.74
N GLY A 69 -3.45 9.77 -3.57
CA GLY A 69 -2.03 9.79 -3.25
C GLY A 69 -1.43 8.39 -3.28
N GLU A 70 -2.02 7.44 -2.55
CA GLU A 70 -1.62 6.04 -2.50
C GLU A 70 -1.64 5.38 -3.88
N PHE A 71 -2.70 5.60 -4.65
CA PHE A 71 -2.79 5.07 -6.01
C PHE A 71 -1.68 5.62 -6.92
N THR A 72 -1.42 6.92 -6.85
CA THR A 72 -0.35 7.55 -7.64
C THR A 72 1.01 7.00 -7.22
N ALA A 73 1.26 6.91 -5.91
CA ALA A 73 2.49 6.34 -5.36
C ALA A 73 2.69 4.90 -5.80
N GLY A 74 1.65 4.06 -5.72
CA GLY A 74 1.67 2.67 -6.17
C GLY A 74 1.98 2.54 -7.67
N MET A 75 1.36 3.36 -8.52
CA MET A 75 1.65 3.38 -9.96
C MET A 75 3.10 3.81 -10.26
N THR A 76 3.62 4.80 -9.54
CA THR A 76 5.03 5.21 -9.68
C THR A 76 5.99 4.13 -9.20
N GLY A 77 5.66 3.43 -8.12
CA GLY A 77 6.43 2.30 -7.59
C GLY A 77 6.50 1.15 -8.59
N LEU A 78 5.35 0.68 -9.08
CA LEU A 78 5.29 -0.37 -10.10
C LEU A 78 6.07 -0.02 -11.37
N ARG A 79 5.99 1.25 -11.82
CA ARG A 79 6.78 1.71 -12.97
C ARG A 79 8.28 1.68 -12.68
N GLY A 80 8.68 2.06 -11.47
CA GLY A 80 10.06 1.99 -11.00
C GLY A 80 10.59 0.55 -11.00
N GLU A 81 9.84 -0.37 -10.38
CA GLU A 81 10.17 -1.80 -10.34
C GLU A 81 10.31 -2.41 -11.74
N MET A 82 9.43 -2.05 -12.68
CA MET A 82 9.50 -2.51 -14.06
C MET A 82 10.72 -1.99 -14.83
N VAL A 83 11.16 -0.76 -14.55
CA VAL A 83 12.40 -0.22 -15.11
C VAL A 83 13.60 -0.94 -14.52
N GLN A 84 13.62 -1.13 -13.19
CA GLN A 84 14.69 -1.84 -12.50
C GLN A 84 14.84 -3.28 -13.02
N LEU A 85 13.74 -4.04 -13.09
CA LEU A 85 13.75 -5.41 -13.62
C LEU A 85 14.28 -5.47 -15.06
N ARG A 86 13.93 -4.47 -15.89
CA ARG A 86 14.44 -4.39 -17.27
C ARG A 86 15.95 -4.14 -17.30
N ASP A 87 16.42 -3.22 -16.46
CA ASP A 87 17.84 -2.87 -16.41
C ASP A 87 18.67 -4.04 -15.84
N ASP A 88 18.16 -4.72 -14.83
CA ASP A 88 18.76 -5.93 -14.26
C ASP A 88 18.88 -7.03 -15.31
N LEU A 89 17.78 -7.37 -16.00
CA LEU A 89 17.79 -8.37 -17.07
C LEU A 89 18.75 -8.00 -18.21
N ARG A 90 18.78 -6.72 -18.58
CA ARG A 90 19.72 -6.23 -19.60
C ARG A 90 21.17 -6.38 -19.16
N SER A 91 21.45 -6.11 -17.90
CA SER A 91 22.78 -6.25 -17.30
C SER A 91 23.22 -7.71 -17.27
N GLU A 92 22.33 -8.60 -16.81
CA GLU A 92 22.58 -10.06 -16.77
C GLU A 92 22.88 -10.61 -18.17
N VAL A 93 22.03 -10.33 -19.16
CA VAL A 93 22.26 -10.79 -20.54
C VAL A 93 23.58 -10.27 -21.10
N LYS A 94 23.94 -9.01 -20.82
CA LYS A 94 25.22 -8.45 -21.27
C LYS A 94 26.40 -9.15 -20.58
N SER A 95 26.29 -9.41 -19.29
CA SER A 95 27.30 -10.15 -18.52
C SER A 95 27.49 -11.55 -19.07
N ASP A 96 26.39 -12.27 -19.30
CA ASP A 96 26.40 -13.63 -19.85
C ASP A 96 27.01 -13.68 -21.26
N MET A 97 26.70 -12.71 -22.11
CA MET A 97 27.26 -12.65 -23.46
C MET A 97 28.77 -12.40 -23.42
N ASN A 98 29.25 -11.48 -22.58
CA ASN A 98 30.69 -11.24 -22.39
C ASN A 98 31.40 -12.49 -21.83
N ALA A 99 30.75 -13.20 -20.90
CA ALA A 99 31.28 -14.43 -20.34
C ALA A 99 31.36 -15.53 -21.40
N MET A 100 30.36 -15.63 -22.29
CA MET A 100 30.36 -16.56 -23.41
C MET A 100 31.45 -16.24 -24.43
N GLU A 101 31.62 -14.97 -24.82
CA GLU A 101 32.69 -14.52 -25.71
C GLU A 101 34.08 -14.85 -25.15
N THR A 102 34.27 -14.63 -23.85
CA THR A 102 35.51 -14.98 -23.15
C THR A 102 35.76 -16.49 -23.19
N ARG A 103 34.73 -17.31 -22.91
CA ARG A 103 34.82 -18.77 -22.97
C ARG A 103 35.12 -19.28 -24.37
N LEU A 104 34.48 -18.74 -25.40
CA LEU A 104 34.72 -19.12 -26.80
C LEU A 104 36.15 -18.79 -27.22
N THR A 105 36.64 -17.60 -26.88
CA THR A 105 38.01 -17.18 -27.17
C THR A 105 39.02 -18.12 -26.51
N ALA A 106 38.80 -18.45 -25.23
CA ALA A 106 39.64 -19.41 -24.51
C ALA A 106 39.60 -20.83 -25.13
N GLN A 107 38.43 -21.30 -25.57
CA GLN A 107 38.29 -22.59 -26.25
C GLN A 107 39.05 -22.62 -27.59
N PHE A 108 38.98 -21.56 -28.40
CA PHE A 108 39.72 -21.47 -29.65
C PHE A 108 41.23 -21.47 -29.42
N GLU A 109 41.72 -20.75 -28.41
CA GLU A 109 43.13 -20.76 -28.05
C GLU A 109 43.58 -22.16 -27.59
N ALA A 110 42.80 -22.82 -26.74
CA ALA A 110 43.07 -24.18 -26.29
C ALA A 110 43.10 -25.20 -27.46
N LEU A 111 42.15 -25.14 -28.39
CA LEU A 111 42.16 -25.98 -29.59
C LEU A 111 43.40 -25.72 -30.45
N ARG A 112 43.81 -24.46 -30.60
CA ARG A 112 44.98 -24.10 -31.39
C ARG A 112 46.28 -24.59 -30.75
N THR A 113 46.39 -24.56 -29.42
CA THR A 113 47.57 -25.09 -28.71
C THR A 113 47.60 -26.61 -28.77
N GLU A 114 46.46 -27.28 -28.63
CA GLU A 114 46.35 -28.74 -28.75
C GLU A 114 46.73 -29.22 -30.15
N GLN A 115 46.22 -28.57 -31.21
CA GLN A 115 46.58 -28.88 -32.61
C GLN A 115 48.08 -28.68 -32.87
N ARG A 116 48.69 -27.61 -32.31
CA ARG A 116 50.13 -27.39 -32.41
C ARG A 116 50.94 -28.49 -31.71
N GLN A 117 50.53 -28.89 -30.51
CA GLN A 117 51.18 -29.98 -29.78
C GLN A 117 51.08 -31.30 -30.54
N PHE A 118 49.90 -31.64 -31.05
CA PHE A 118 49.70 -32.85 -31.85
C PHE A 118 50.62 -32.87 -33.08
N ALA A 119 50.67 -31.76 -33.83
CA ALA A 119 51.54 -31.65 -35.00
C ALA A 119 53.03 -31.83 -34.64
N LEU A 120 53.49 -31.22 -33.53
CA LEU A 120 54.87 -31.38 -33.07
C LEU A 120 55.19 -32.82 -32.65
N VAL A 121 54.29 -33.49 -31.92
CA VAL A 121 54.46 -34.89 -31.51
C VAL A 121 54.49 -35.80 -32.74
N LEU A 122 53.62 -35.56 -33.72
CA LEU A 122 53.57 -36.34 -34.96
C LEU A 122 54.87 -36.18 -35.78
N VAL A 123 55.37 -34.94 -35.94
CA VAL A 123 56.63 -34.68 -36.63
C VAL A 123 57.82 -35.32 -35.91
N ALA A 124 57.91 -35.18 -34.58
CA ALA A 124 58.97 -35.79 -33.79
C ALA A 124 58.96 -37.32 -33.90
N GLY A 125 57.78 -37.94 -33.89
CA GLY A 125 57.60 -39.38 -34.11
C GLY A 125 58.08 -39.82 -35.50
N MET A 126 57.69 -39.10 -36.56
CA MET A 126 58.13 -39.39 -37.94
C MET A 126 59.65 -39.28 -38.12
N VAL A 127 60.28 -38.27 -37.51
CA VAL A 127 61.74 -38.11 -37.58
C VAL A 127 62.46 -39.26 -36.86
N SER A 128 61.95 -39.69 -35.71
CA SER A 128 62.50 -40.82 -34.95
C SER A 128 62.45 -42.13 -35.73
N THR A 129 61.32 -42.43 -36.38
CA THR A 129 61.19 -43.66 -37.18
C THR A 129 62.07 -43.65 -38.42
N LEU A 130 62.22 -42.52 -39.11
CA LEU A 130 63.14 -42.38 -40.25
C LEU A 130 64.60 -42.57 -39.84
N GLY A 131 65.02 -41.99 -38.70
CA GLY A 131 66.36 -42.19 -38.16
C GLY A 131 66.67 -43.65 -37.84
N ALA A 132 65.69 -44.39 -37.28
CA ALA A 132 65.83 -45.82 -37.01
C ALA A 132 66.01 -46.66 -38.29
N VAL A 133 65.34 -46.31 -39.39
CA VAL A 133 65.47 -47.01 -40.68
C VAL A 133 66.84 -46.79 -41.31
N ILE A 134 67.35 -45.55 -41.30
CA ILE A 134 68.67 -45.23 -41.89
C ILE A 134 69.81 -45.84 -41.07
N GLY A 135 69.69 -45.87 -39.73
CA GLY A 135 70.73 -46.41 -38.85
C GLY A 135 70.87 -47.95 -38.84
N LEU A 136 69.93 -48.68 -39.44
CA LEU A 136 69.96 -50.15 -39.58
C LEU A 136 70.50 -50.62 -40.95
N GLY A 137 70.77 -49.69 -41.88
CA GLY A 137 71.27 -49.97 -43.24
C GLY A 137 72.78 -49.88 -43.39
#